data_AF-Q8C0Z0-F1
#
_entry.id   AF-Q8C0Z0-F1
#
_cell.length_a   1.000
_cell.length_b   1.000
_cell.length_c   1.000
_cell.angle_alpha   90.00
_cell.angle_beta   90.00
_cell.angle_gamma   90.00
#
_symmetry.space_group_name_H-M   'P 1'
#
loop_
_entity.id
_entity.type
_entity.pdbx_description
1 polymer ?
#
loop_
_entity_poly.entity_id
_entity_poly.type
_entity_poly.pdbx_seq_one_letter_code
_entity_poly.pdbx_strand_id
1 'polypeptide(L)'
;MLWFQGAIPAAIASAKRSGAVFVVFVAGDDEQSIQMAASWEDEKVTQASSNNFVAIKIDTKSEACLQFSQIYPVVCVPSSFFIGDSGIPLEVIAGSVSADELVTRIHKVQQMHSSKGEASVTNDNQSESSVSTPSASFEPDVCENPESKNTELCETPATSDTKSDTATGGECTGHDSHSQEPHGCSNQRPAEDLTVRVERLTKKLEERREEKRKEEAQREIKKEIERRKTGKEMLDYKRKQEEE
;
A
#
# COMPACT_ATOMS: atom_id res chain seq x y z
N MET A 1 3.45 -6.18 14.37
CA MET A 1 3.18 -7.51 13.75
C MET A 1 4.35 -8.46 14.03
N LEU A 2 4.16 -9.79 13.93
CA LEU A 2 5.27 -10.76 13.92
C LEU A 2 5.89 -10.87 12.51
N TRP A 3 7.10 -10.36 12.34
CA TRP A 3 7.88 -10.48 11.10
C TRP A 3 8.59 -11.85 11.02
N PHE A 4 8.49 -12.52 9.86
CA PHE A 4 9.15 -13.79 9.60
C PHE A 4 10.66 -13.58 9.34
N GLN A 5 11.50 -14.15 10.20
CA GLN A 5 12.97 -13.96 10.22
C GLN A 5 13.74 -14.94 9.30
N GLY A 6 13.06 -15.62 8.38
CA GLY A 6 13.67 -16.57 7.43
C GLY A 6 13.53 -16.14 5.98
N ALA A 7 14.16 -16.87 5.06
CA ALA A 7 14.11 -16.56 3.63
C ALA A 7 12.67 -16.64 3.05
N ILE A 8 12.41 -15.84 2.00
CA ILE A 8 11.10 -15.76 1.31
C ILE A 8 10.48 -17.14 1.00
N PRO A 9 11.22 -18.14 0.46
CA PRO A 9 10.62 -19.44 0.13
C PRO A 9 10.12 -20.20 1.37
N ALA A 10 10.79 -20.06 2.52
CA ALA A 10 10.36 -20.66 3.79
C ALA A 10 9.13 -19.95 4.39
N ALA A 11 9.02 -18.63 4.18
CA ALA A 11 7.85 -17.84 4.56
C ALA A 11 6.61 -18.26 3.72
N ILE A 12 6.78 -18.37 2.40
CA ILE A 12 5.74 -18.86 1.47
C ILE A 12 5.35 -20.31 1.82
N ALA A 13 6.31 -21.18 2.12
CA ALA A 13 6.03 -22.57 2.51
C ALA A 13 5.29 -22.68 3.84
N SER A 14 5.51 -21.76 4.78
CA SER A 14 4.71 -21.64 6.01
C SER A 14 3.29 -21.16 5.68
N ALA A 15 3.15 -20.07 4.92
CA ALA A 15 1.86 -19.50 4.55
C ALA A 15 0.95 -20.51 3.82
N LYS A 16 1.49 -21.21 2.81
CA LYS A 16 0.77 -22.27 2.09
C LYS A 16 0.42 -23.48 2.95
N ARG A 17 1.18 -23.78 4.00
CA ARG A 17 0.93 -24.90 4.93
C ARG A 17 -0.19 -24.59 5.93
N SER A 18 -0.29 -23.34 6.39
CA SER A 18 -1.35 -22.91 7.32
C SER A 18 -2.61 -22.40 6.64
N GLY A 19 -2.60 -22.20 5.31
CA GLY A 19 -3.70 -21.49 4.63
C GLY A 19 -3.75 -20.02 5.02
N ALA A 20 -2.59 -19.42 5.27
CA ALA A 20 -2.43 -18.01 5.63
C ALA A 20 -2.08 -17.15 4.41
N VAL A 21 -2.51 -15.89 4.44
CA VAL A 21 -2.12 -14.90 3.43
C VAL A 21 -0.65 -14.51 3.65
N PHE A 22 0.12 -14.51 2.57
CA PHE A 22 1.51 -14.08 2.59
C PHE A 22 1.59 -12.56 2.36
N VAL A 23 2.25 -11.83 3.27
CA VAL A 23 2.44 -10.38 3.16
C VAL A 23 3.90 -10.07 2.89
N VAL A 24 4.16 -9.25 1.88
CA VAL A 24 5.50 -8.75 1.58
C VAL A 24 5.52 -7.24 1.76
N PHE A 25 6.21 -6.79 2.81
CA PHE A 25 6.49 -5.38 3.04
C PHE A 25 7.86 -5.03 2.44
N VAL A 26 7.85 -4.25 1.36
CA VAL A 26 9.03 -3.70 0.71
C VAL A 26 9.34 -2.33 1.33
N ALA A 27 10.43 -2.26 2.09
CA ALA A 27 10.88 -1.07 2.82
C ALA A 27 12.05 -0.39 2.09
N GLY A 28 11.99 0.94 1.94
CA GLY A 28 13.14 1.76 1.58
C GLY A 28 13.73 2.50 2.78
N ASP A 29 14.69 3.37 2.52
CA ASP A 29 15.30 4.27 3.50
C ASP A 29 14.44 5.53 3.76
N ASP A 30 13.35 5.71 3.01
CA ASP A 30 12.48 6.89 3.06
C ASP A 30 11.64 6.98 4.35
N GLU A 31 11.31 8.20 4.78
CA GLU A 31 10.45 8.46 5.95
C GLU A 31 9.08 7.74 5.86
N GLN A 32 8.50 7.63 4.66
CA GLN A 32 7.29 6.83 4.43
C GLN A 32 7.46 5.35 4.80
N SER A 33 8.64 4.77 4.59
CA SER A 33 8.93 3.38 4.95
C SER A 33 8.98 3.20 6.46
N ILE A 34 9.50 4.20 7.20
CA ILE A 34 9.48 4.23 8.66
C ILE A 34 8.04 4.37 9.16
N GLN A 35 7.24 5.28 8.57
CA GLN A 35 5.82 5.47 8.92
C GLN A 35 4.97 4.21 8.66
N MET A 36 5.21 3.52 7.54
CA MET A 36 4.57 2.24 7.22
C MET A 36 5.00 1.14 8.22
N ALA A 37 6.29 1.05 8.56
CA ALA A 37 6.77 0.08 9.55
C ALA A 37 6.12 0.30 10.93
N ALA A 38 6.06 1.55 11.40
CA ALA A 38 5.35 1.89 12.64
C ALA A 38 3.85 1.54 12.58
N SER A 39 3.20 1.71 11.42
CA SER A 39 1.81 1.32 11.22
C SER A 39 1.60 -0.20 11.22
N TRP A 40 2.62 -1.00 10.85
CA TRP A 40 2.63 -2.46 11.03
C TRP A 40 2.90 -2.91 12.48
N GLU A 41 3.45 -2.03 13.32
CA GLU A 41 3.72 -2.28 14.74
C GLU A 41 2.57 -1.86 15.68
N ASP A 42 1.62 -1.06 15.17
CA ASP A 42 0.36 -0.72 15.85
C ASP A 42 -0.38 -1.97 16.37
N GLU A 43 -0.99 -1.86 17.55
CA GLU A 43 -1.71 -2.96 18.21
C GLU A 43 -2.92 -3.44 17.39
N LYS A 44 -3.68 -2.53 16.75
CA LYS A 44 -4.83 -2.87 15.91
C LYS A 44 -4.41 -3.72 14.72
N VAL A 45 -3.33 -3.30 14.04
CA VAL A 45 -2.78 -3.99 12.86
C VAL A 45 -2.17 -5.33 13.27
N THR A 46 -1.44 -5.36 14.39
CA THR A 46 -0.88 -6.60 14.95
C THR A 46 -1.99 -7.59 15.32
N GLN A 47 -3.08 -7.14 15.94
CA GLN A 47 -4.21 -7.98 16.29
C GLN A 47 -4.96 -8.48 15.05
N ALA A 48 -5.28 -7.61 14.09
CA ALA A 48 -5.98 -7.98 12.86
C ALA A 48 -5.16 -8.98 12.00
N SER A 49 -3.84 -8.81 11.96
CA SER A 49 -2.92 -9.69 11.21
C SER A 49 -2.49 -10.96 11.95
N SER A 50 -2.76 -11.09 13.26
CA SER A 50 -2.43 -12.30 14.03
C SER A 50 -3.19 -13.55 13.52
N ASN A 51 -4.41 -13.36 13.01
CA ASN A 51 -5.21 -14.42 12.41
C ASN A 51 -4.81 -14.65 10.95
N ASN A 52 -3.99 -15.69 10.72
CA ASN A 52 -3.68 -16.27 9.41
C ASN A 52 -2.99 -15.33 8.40
N PHE A 53 -1.99 -14.57 8.86
CA PHE A 53 -1.01 -13.93 7.97
C PHE A 53 0.42 -14.37 8.28
N VAL A 54 1.28 -14.37 7.26
CA VAL A 54 2.74 -14.51 7.40
C VAL A 54 3.37 -13.32 6.69
N ALA A 55 3.90 -12.35 7.44
CA ALA A 55 4.58 -11.18 6.87
C ALA A 55 6.09 -11.34 6.83
N ILE A 56 6.70 -10.94 5.72
CA ILE A 56 8.15 -10.74 5.60
C ILE A 56 8.45 -9.28 5.27
N LYS A 57 9.50 -8.74 5.89
CA LYS A 57 10.10 -7.46 5.51
C LYS A 57 11.24 -7.72 4.52
N ILE A 58 11.28 -6.95 3.44
CA ILE A 58 12.39 -6.95 2.47
C ILE A 58 12.83 -5.50 2.26
N ASP A 59 14.12 -5.23 2.42
CA ASP A 59 14.68 -3.91 2.11
C ASP A 59 14.96 -3.78 0.60
N THR A 60 14.65 -2.64 -0.01
CA THR A 60 14.75 -2.40 -1.48
C THR A 60 16.16 -2.62 -2.06
N LYS A 61 17.19 -2.44 -1.23
CA LYS A 61 18.60 -2.65 -1.58
C LYS A 61 19.02 -4.14 -1.59
N SER A 62 18.17 -5.04 -1.12
CA SER A 62 18.45 -6.48 -1.08
C SER A 62 18.21 -7.14 -2.44
N GLU A 63 19.05 -8.13 -2.79
CA GLU A 63 18.83 -8.98 -3.96
C GLU A 63 17.44 -9.64 -3.94
N ALA A 64 16.95 -9.97 -2.74
CA ALA A 64 15.61 -10.50 -2.51
C ALA A 64 14.50 -9.57 -3.03
N CYS A 65 14.71 -8.25 -3.03
CA CYS A 65 13.76 -7.29 -3.62
C CYS A 65 13.85 -7.27 -5.16
N LEU A 66 15.04 -7.49 -5.74
CA LEU A 66 15.24 -7.56 -7.19
C LEU A 66 14.64 -8.85 -7.77
N GLN A 67 14.75 -9.97 -7.05
CA GLN A 67 14.08 -11.23 -7.42
C GLN A 67 12.55 -11.09 -7.31
N PHE A 68 12.05 -10.41 -6.27
CA PHE A 68 10.61 -10.16 -6.09
C PHE A 68 10.04 -9.22 -7.17
N SER A 69 10.76 -8.14 -7.52
CA SER A 69 10.26 -7.12 -8.46
C SER A 69 10.17 -7.59 -9.92
N GLN A 70 10.89 -8.65 -10.28
CA GLN A 70 10.73 -9.35 -11.58
C GLN A 70 9.38 -10.05 -11.72
N ILE A 71 8.76 -10.46 -10.60
CA ILE A 71 7.48 -11.17 -10.58
C ILE A 71 6.34 -10.20 -10.26
N TYR A 72 6.57 -9.26 -9.34
CA TYR A 72 5.59 -8.25 -8.91
C TYR A 72 6.21 -6.85 -8.99
N PRO A 73 5.98 -6.10 -10.09
CA PRO A 73 6.59 -4.79 -10.30
C PRO A 73 6.38 -3.81 -9.13
N VAL A 74 7.48 -3.46 -8.46
CA VAL A 74 7.48 -2.51 -7.33
C VAL A 74 7.51 -1.09 -7.90
N VAL A 75 6.33 -0.50 -8.09
CA VAL A 75 6.17 0.84 -8.70
C VAL A 75 6.50 1.97 -7.72
N CYS A 76 6.28 1.76 -6.41
CA CYS A 76 6.50 2.75 -5.36
C CYS A 76 7.19 2.14 -4.14
N VAL A 77 7.83 2.98 -3.34
CA VAL A 77 8.49 2.61 -2.08
C VAL A 77 7.98 3.54 -0.97
N PRO A 78 7.57 3.02 0.20
CA PRO A 78 7.34 1.60 0.48
C PRO A 78 6.19 1.01 -0.36
N SER A 79 6.11 -0.32 -0.37
CA SER A 79 4.95 -1.06 -0.89
C SER A 79 4.62 -2.25 0.02
N SER A 80 3.35 -2.59 0.17
CA SER A 80 2.90 -3.81 0.87
C SER A 80 2.00 -4.65 -0.04
N PHE A 81 2.43 -5.88 -0.33
CA PHE A 81 1.71 -6.82 -1.19
C PHE A 81 1.06 -7.91 -0.34
N PHE A 82 -0.22 -8.21 -0.59
CA PHE A 82 -0.96 -9.28 0.08
C PHE A 82 -1.23 -10.38 -0.94
N ILE A 83 -0.61 -11.55 -0.78
CA ILE A 83 -0.58 -12.63 -1.77
C ILE A 83 -1.33 -13.86 -1.20
N GLY A 84 -2.33 -14.34 -1.95
CA GLY A 84 -3.12 -15.50 -1.57
C GLY A 84 -2.46 -16.84 -1.88
N ASP A 85 -3.15 -17.94 -1.54
CA ASP A 85 -2.77 -19.32 -1.84
C ASP A 85 -2.34 -19.56 -3.31
N SER A 86 -3.01 -18.87 -4.23
CA SER A 86 -2.80 -18.88 -5.68
C SER A 86 -1.46 -18.32 -6.14
N GLY A 87 -0.76 -17.53 -5.32
CA GLY A 87 0.41 -16.76 -5.79
C GLY A 87 0.03 -15.58 -6.67
N ILE A 88 -1.15 -14.98 -6.47
CA ILE A 88 -1.55 -13.70 -7.08
C ILE A 88 -1.77 -12.67 -5.96
N PRO A 89 -1.34 -11.40 -6.11
CA PRO A 89 -1.64 -10.34 -5.16
C PRO A 89 -3.15 -10.08 -5.11
N LEU A 90 -3.75 -10.33 -3.95
CA LEU A 90 -5.14 -10.00 -3.61
C LEU A 90 -5.34 -8.49 -3.42
N GLU A 91 -4.34 -7.83 -2.85
CA GLU A 91 -4.32 -6.38 -2.61
C GLU A 91 -2.87 -5.87 -2.66
N VAL A 92 -2.68 -4.64 -3.14
CA VAL A 92 -1.40 -3.92 -3.06
C VAL A 92 -1.64 -2.55 -2.46
N ILE A 93 -0.74 -2.13 -1.56
CA ILE A 93 -0.65 -0.80 -0.98
C ILE A 93 0.67 -0.18 -1.44
N ALA A 94 0.64 1.05 -1.92
CA ALA A 94 1.79 1.83 -2.37
C ALA A 94 1.90 3.12 -1.56
N GLY A 95 3.12 3.48 -1.14
CA GLY A 95 3.35 4.57 -0.19
C GLY A 95 3.02 4.20 1.25
N SER A 96 3.13 5.15 2.18
CA SER A 96 2.65 4.97 3.55
C SER A 96 1.12 5.10 3.64
N VAL A 97 0.51 4.36 4.56
CA VAL A 97 -0.91 4.47 4.93
C VAL A 97 -1.05 4.46 6.45
N SER A 98 -2.18 4.91 6.97
CA SER A 98 -2.48 4.83 8.40
C SER A 98 -2.80 3.41 8.87
N ALA A 99 -2.66 3.15 10.18
CA ALA A 99 -3.01 1.87 10.78
C ALA A 99 -4.48 1.48 10.55
N ASP A 100 -5.43 2.42 10.59
CA ASP A 100 -6.85 2.14 10.37
C ASP A 100 -7.17 1.78 8.90
N GLU A 101 -6.49 2.41 7.94
CA GLU A 101 -6.54 2.00 6.53
C GLU A 101 -5.93 0.60 6.35
N LEU A 102 -4.80 0.31 7.01
CA LEU A 102 -4.11 -0.97 6.93
C LEU A 102 -4.95 -2.12 7.51
N VAL A 103 -5.61 -1.91 8.66
CA VAL A 103 -6.63 -2.82 9.22
C VAL A 103 -7.77 -3.04 8.21
N THR A 104 -8.25 -1.98 7.55
CA THR A 104 -9.31 -2.09 6.54
C THR A 104 -8.88 -2.95 5.34
N ARG A 105 -7.62 -2.83 4.88
CA ARG A 105 -7.06 -3.71 3.83
C ARG A 105 -6.91 -5.15 4.33
N ILE A 106 -6.43 -5.36 5.56
CA ILE A 106 -6.29 -6.67 6.19
C ILE A 106 -7.65 -7.40 6.26
N HIS A 107 -8.72 -6.73 6.70
CA HIS A 107 -10.06 -7.31 6.75
C HIS A 107 -10.62 -7.62 5.35
N LYS A 108 -10.42 -6.73 4.35
CA LYS A 108 -10.79 -6.99 2.95
C LYS A 108 -10.08 -8.24 2.41
N VAL A 109 -8.80 -8.40 2.73
CA VAL A 109 -7.99 -9.54 2.31
C VAL A 109 -8.39 -10.83 3.04
N GLN A 110 -8.67 -10.78 4.35
CA GLN A 110 -9.26 -11.91 5.09
C GLN A 110 -10.59 -12.35 4.48
N GLN A 111 -11.46 -11.40 4.12
CA GLN A 111 -12.74 -11.69 3.48
C GLN A 111 -12.54 -12.42 2.14
N MET A 112 -11.68 -11.89 1.24
CA MET A 112 -11.40 -12.52 -0.06
C MET A 112 -10.70 -13.88 0.06
N HIS A 113 -9.87 -14.08 1.08
CA HIS A 113 -9.24 -15.38 1.36
C HIS A 113 -10.23 -16.41 1.92
N SER A 114 -11.19 -15.95 2.74
CA SER A 114 -12.19 -16.82 3.40
C SER A 114 -13.38 -17.15 2.49
N SER A 115 -13.80 -16.23 1.62
CA SER A 115 -14.91 -16.42 0.66
C SER A 115 -14.61 -17.45 -0.43
N LYS A 116 -13.39 -17.99 -0.47
CA LYS A 116 -13.01 -19.15 -1.28
C LYS A 116 -13.51 -20.48 -0.68
N GLY A 117 -13.93 -20.46 0.59
CA GLY A 117 -14.52 -21.60 1.30
C GLY A 117 -16.05 -21.60 1.37
N GLU A 118 -16.71 -20.43 1.37
CA GLU A 118 -18.17 -20.34 1.41
C GLU A 118 -18.70 -19.16 0.57
N ALA A 119 -19.74 -19.40 -0.22
CA ALA A 119 -20.27 -18.43 -1.18
C ALA A 119 -21.17 -17.39 -0.48
N SER A 120 -20.94 -16.10 -0.77
CA SER A 120 -21.76 -14.99 -0.25
C SER A 120 -23.17 -15.01 -0.81
N VAL A 121 -24.12 -15.62 -0.09
CA VAL A 121 -25.55 -15.59 -0.41
C VAL A 121 -26.30 -14.46 0.29
N THR A 122 -26.41 -13.31 -0.39
CA THR A 122 -27.62 -12.44 -0.39
C THR A 122 -27.50 -11.37 -1.50
N ASN A 123 -28.43 -11.41 -2.46
CA ASN A 123 -29.09 -10.31 -3.22
C ASN A 123 -28.25 -9.09 -3.73
N ASP A 124 -28.44 -8.57 -4.94
CA ASP A 124 -29.44 -8.87 -6.00
C ASP A 124 -28.97 -8.33 -7.36
N ASN A 125 -29.26 -9.05 -8.46
CA ASN A 125 -29.32 -8.58 -9.87
C ASN A 125 -28.10 -7.87 -10.52
N GLN A 126 -27.87 -7.90 -11.84
CA GLN A 126 -28.33 -8.73 -12.98
C GLN A 126 -27.45 -8.34 -14.21
N SER A 127 -27.44 -9.14 -15.28
CA SER A 127 -26.89 -8.87 -16.63
C SER A 127 -25.64 -9.66 -17.02
N GLU A 128 -25.91 -10.73 -17.75
CA GLU A 128 -25.07 -11.70 -18.44
C GLU A 128 -24.20 -11.18 -19.61
N SER A 129 -22.99 -11.74 -19.73
CA SER A 129 -22.34 -12.26 -20.98
C SER A 129 -20.93 -12.77 -20.62
N SER A 130 -20.55 -14.05 -20.67
CA SER A 130 -20.59 -15.06 -21.76
C SER A 130 -19.51 -14.86 -22.84
N VAL A 131 -18.91 -15.98 -23.29
CA VAL A 131 -17.86 -16.16 -24.34
C VAL A 131 -16.42 -15.80 -23.90
N SER A 132 -15.35 -16.60 -24.10
CA SER A 132 -15.21 -18.05 -24.41
C SER A 132 -13.76 -18.55 -24.14
N THR A 133 -13.59 -19.88 -24.02
CA THR A 133 -12.33 -20.67 -24.12
C THR A 133 -11.93 -20.89 -25.61
N PRO A 134 -10.81 -21.56 -26.04
CA PRO A 134 -10.05 -22.62 -25.35
C PRO A 134 -8.52 -22.90 -25.64
N SER A 135 -7.97 -23.82 -24.84
CA SER A 135 -7.04 -24.93 -25.19
C SER A 135 -5.52 -24.74 -25.51
N ALA A 136 -4.82 -25.89 -25.38
CA ALA A 136 -3.39 -26.22 -25.64
C ALA A 136 -2.38 -25.64 -24.62
N SER A 137 -1.56 -26.43 -23.88
CA SER A 137 -0.50 -27.41 -24.28
C SER A 137 0.78 -26.71 -24.76
N PHE A 138 2.02 -27.11 -24.42
CA PHE A 138 2.58 -28.42 -24.05
C PHE A 138 3.76 -28.34 -23.03
N GLU A 139 4.16 -29.49 -22.46
CA GLU A 139 5.49 -29.81 -21.87
C GLU A 139 6.45 -30.38 -22.98
N PRO A 140 7.77 -30.70 -22.80
CA PRO A 140 8.49 -31.12 -21.57
C PRO A 140 10.01 -30.70 -21.47
N ASP A 141 10.84 -31.60 -20.89
CA ASP A 141 12.31 -31.66 -20.66
C ASP A 141 12.88 -30.92 -19.41
N VAL A 142 13.70 -31.49 -18.48
CA VAL A 142 14.86 -32.44 -18.50
C VAL A 142 16.20 -31.69 -18.79
N CYS A 143 17.33 -31.84 -18.05
CA CYS A 143 17.71 -32.70 -16.92
C CYS A 143 18.81 -32.09 -15.98
N GLU A 144 18.99 -32.71 -14.80
CA GLU A 144 20.23 -32.97 -14.02
C GLU A 144 21.21 -31.90 -13.44
N ASN A 145 21.93 -32.41 -12.42
CA ASN A 145 22.89 -31.87 -11.43
C ASN A 145 24.37 -31.94 -12.00
N PRO A 146 25.52 -31.79 -11.26
CA PRO A 146 25.77 -31.43 -9.85
C PRO A 146 26.99 -30.49 -9.51
N GLU A 147 27.08 -30.12 -8.22
CA GLU A 147 28.28 -29.87 -7.36
C GLU A 147 29.45 -28.91 -7.71
N SER A 148 29.74 -27.99 -6.78
CA SER A 148 31.06 -27.73 -6.10
C SER A 148 30.89 -26.59 -5.05
N LYS A 149 31.57 -26.42 -3.89
CA LYS A 149 32.50 -27.16 -2.97
C LYS A 149 33.65 -26.24 -2.47
N ASN A 150 33.41 -25.44 -1.41
CA ASN A 150 34.36 -24.80 -0.48
C ASN A 150 33.58 -24.05 0.65
N THR A 151 33.99 -23.83 1.91
CA THR A 151 35.20 -24.12 2.75
C THR A 151 36.36 -23.10 2.60
N GLU A 152 36.78 -22.29 3.58
CA GLU A 152 36.47 -22.08 5.02
C GLU A 152 36.72 -20.54 5.32
N LEU A 153 36.84 -19.90 6.51
CA LEU A 153 37.05 -20.22 7.94
C LEU A 153 36.48 -19.06 8.82
N CYS A 154 36.52 -19.16 10.15
CA CYS A 154 36.23 -18.07 11.12
C CYS A 154 37.47 -17.21 11.46
N GLU A 155 37.28 -16.00 12.01
CA GLU A 155 37.92 -15.59 13.30
C GLU A 155 37.39 -14.27 13.89
N THR A 156 37.60 -14.08 15.20
CA THR A 156 37.25 -12.88 16.00
C THR A 156 38.41 -12.51 16.92
N PRO A 157 38.73 -11.22 17.10
CA PRO A 157 39.07 -10.71 18.45
C PRO A 157 38.32 -9.39 18.77
N ALA A 158 37.67 -9.26 19.93
CA ALA A 158 38.23 -8.84 21.24
C ALA A 158 38.36 -7.29 21.39
N THR A 159 37.43 -6.62 22.11
CA THR A 159 37.47 -6.24 23.56
C THR A 159 38.10 -4.88 23.88
N SER A 160 37.33 -3.96 24.47
CA SER A 160 37.83 -2.96 25.44
C SER A 160 36.68 -2.28 26.21
N ASP A 161 36.68 -2.38 27.55
CA ASP A 161 35.78 -1.65 28.45
C ASP A 161 36.09 -0.14 28.51
N THR A 162 35.16 0.67 29.07
CA THR A 162 35.41 1.49 30.28
C THR A 162 34.13 2.17 30.77
N LYS A 163 33.97 2.21 32.11
CA LYS A 163 32.86 2.82 32.86
C LYS A 163 33.22 4.25 33.30
N SER A 164 32.22 5.16 33.38
CA SER A 164 32.24 6.32 34.28
C SER A 164 30.83 6.69 34.76
N ASP A 165 30.66 6.85 36.08
CA ASP A 165 29.47 7.48 36.69
C ASP A 165 29.74 8.99 36.89
N THR A 166 28.69 9.81 37.12
CA THR A 166 28.53 10.72 38.30
C THR A 166 27.26 11.57 38.13
N ALA A 167 26.67 12.01 39.25
CA ALA A 167 25.33 12.60 39.35
C ALA A 167 25.32 14.15 39.49
N THR A 168 24.18 14.69 39.94
CA THR A 168 23.82 16.12 40.14
C THR A 168 23.21 16.75 38.87
N GLY A 169 22.06 17.45 38.92
CA GLY A 169 21.13 17.71 40.03
C GLY A 169 20.47 19.08 39.86
N GLY A 170 19.15 19.20 40.04
CA GLY A 170 18.44 20.47 39.86
C GLY A 170 16.93 20.33 39.80
N GLU A 171 16.25 20.50 40.93
CA GLU A 171 14.82 20.79 41.00
C GLU A 171 14.58 22.29 40.79
N CYS A 172 13.46 22.69 40.18
CA CYS A 172 12.75 23.89 40.61
C CYS A 172 11.28 23.93 40.15
N THR A 173 10.41 24.41 41.04
CA THR A 173 8.94 24.45 40.95
C THR A 173 8.38 25.72 40.31
N GLY A 174 7.13 25.66 39.80
CA GLY A 174 6.34 26.83 39.36
C GLY A 174 5.38 26.46 38.22
N HIS A 175 4.14 25.99 38.41
CA HIS A 175 3.07 26.35 39.35
C HIS A 175 2.40 27.71 39.05
N ASP A 176 1.32 27.67 38.26
CA ASP A 176 0.11 28.46 38.55
C ASP A 176 -1.14 27.76 37.98
N SER A 177 -2.33 28.16 38.43
CA SER A 177 -3.61 27.50 38.17
C SER A 177 -4.67 28.46 37.61
N HIS A 178 -5.51 27.97 36.69
CA HIS A 178 -6.79 28.63 36.43
C HIS A 178 -7.91 27.64 36.08
N SER A 179 -8.81 27.43 37.04
CA SER A 179 -10.05 26.67 36.85
C SER A 179 -11.17 27.62 36.45
N GLN A 180 -11.97 27.27 35.43
CA GLN A 180 -13.40 27.61 35.46
C GLN A 180 -14.26 26.75 34.51
N GLU A 181 -15.01 25.83 35.11
CA GLU A 181 -16.27 25.30 34.56
C GLU A 181 -17.39 26.33 34.76
N PRO A 182 -18.33 26.46 33.80
CA PRO A 182 -19.66 26.99 34.07
C PRO A 182 -20.77 26.00 33.67
N HIS A 183 -21.44 25.39 34.65
CA HIS A 183 -22.65 24.58 34.41
C HIS A 183 -23.80 25.43 33.84
N GLY A 184 -24.56 24.94 32.84
CA GLY A 184 -25.58 25.77 32.17
C GLY A 184 -26.62 25.09 31.27
N CYS A 185 -27.50 24.28 31.85
CA CYS A 185 -28.89 24.00 31.40
C CYS A 185 -29.21 23.51 29.95
N SER A 186 -29.79 22.31 29.88
CA SER A 186 -30.80 21.80 28.92
C SER A 186 -31.21 22.65 27.69
N ASN A 187 -31.11 22.05 26.50
CA ASN A 187 -32.21 22.08 25.51
C ASN A 187 -32.16 20.91 24.51
N GLN A 188 -33.27 20.63 23.83
CA GLN A 188 -33.43 19.49 22.92
C GLN A 188 -33.11 19.84 21.45
N ARG A 189 -32.68 18.82 20.67
CA ARG A 189 -32.41 18.82 19.21
C ARG A 189 -31.24 19.68 18.68
N PRO A 190 -30.21 19.02 18.11
CA PRO A 190 -29.31 19.61 17.11
C PRO A 190 -29.22 18.83 15.78
N ALA A 191 -30.01 17.76 15.60
CA ALA A 191 -29.91 16.85 14.44
C ALA A 191 -30.11 17.57 13.08
N GLU A 192 -30.98 18.58 13.06
CA GLU A 192 -31.34 19.36 11.87
C GLU A 192 -30.23 20.35 11.45
N ASP A 193 -29.41 20.86 12.39
CA ASP A 193 -28.23 21.68 12.06
C ASP A 193 -27.10 20.84 11.46
N LEU A 194 -26.81 19.68 12.07
CA LEU A 194 -25.70 18.83 11.67
C LEU A 194 -25.88 18.31 10.23
N THR A 195 -27.10 17.89 9.87
CA THR A 195 -27.39 17.41 8.50
C THR A 195 -27.23 18.52 7.45
N VAL A 196 -27.76 19.73 7.70
CA VAL A 196 -27.61 20.88 6.79
C VAL A 196 -26.14 21.27 6.60
N ARG A 197 -25.33 21.17 7.66
CA ARG A 197 -23.89 21.44 7.60
C ARG A 197 -23.13 20.37 6.82
N VAL A 198 -23.46 19.09 7.00
CA VAL A 198 -22.89 17.96 6.23
C VAL A 198 -23.26 18.07 4.76
N GLU A 199 -24.54 18.29 4.42
CA GLU A 199 -25.00 18.45 3.03
C GLU A 199 -24.27 19.61 2.32
N ARG A 200 -24.14 20.76 3.00
CA ARG A 200 -23.40 21.94 2.49
C ARG A 200 -21.90 21.66 2.29
N LEU A 201 -21.29 20.82 3.14
CA LEU A 201 -19.89 20.39 3.00
C LEU A 201 -19.71 19.42 1.82
N THR A 202 -20.56 18.40 1.73
CA THR A 202 -20.55 17.39 0.66
C THR A 202 -20.75 18.03 -0.71
N LYS A 203 -21.76 18.90 -0.85
CA LYS A 203 -22.03 19.65 -2.08
C LYS A 203 -20.82 20.47 -2.54
N LYS A 204 -20.13 21.14 -1.61
CA LYS A 204 -18.96 21.98 -1.91
C LYS A 204 -17.69 21.17 -2.20
N LEU A 205 -17.60 19.93 -1.72
CA LEU A 205 -16.56 18.96 -2.09
C LEU A 205 -16.79 18.40 -3.50
N GLU A 206 -18.04 18.12 -3.87
CA GLU A 206 -18.40 17.61 -5.20
C GLU A 206 -18.26 18.68 -6.29
N GLU A 207 -18.78 19.88 -6.05
CA GLU A 207 -18.63 21.06 -6.92
C GLU A 207 -17.15 21.31 -7.28
N ARG A 208 -16.26 21.30 -6.27
CA ARG A 208 -14.81 21.47 -6.46
C ARG A 208 -14.13 20.31 -7.20
N ARG A 209 -14.68 19.09 -7.12
CA ARG A 209 -14.20 17.93 -7.91
C ARG A 209 -14.66 18.02 -9.37
N GLU A 210 -15.88 18.50 -9.61
CA GLU A 210 -16.44 18.63 -10.95
C GLU A 210 -15.83 19.81 -11.72
N GLU A 211 -15.57 20.94 -11.05
CA GLU A 211 -14.89 22.10 -11.62
C GLU A 211 -13.49 21.72 -12.15
N LYS A 212 -12.68 21.04 -11.33
CA LYS A 212 -11.36 20.54 -11.75
C LYS A 212 -11.44 19.64 -12.99
N ARG A 213 -12.43 18.73 -13.04
CA ARG A 213 -12.67 17.83 -14.18
C ARG A 213 -13.02 18.61 -15.46
N LYS A 214 -13.84 19.67 -15.34
CA LYS A 214 -14.23 20.54 -16.46
C LYS A 214 -13.07 21.38 -16.97
N GLU A 215 -12.24 21.92 -16.08
CA GLU A 215 -11.03 22.68 -16.44
C GLU A 215 -10.03 21.81 -17.20
N GLU A 216 -9.82 20.57 -16.73
CA GLU A 216 -8.92 19.59 -17.35
C GLU A 216 -9.38 19.20 -18.76
N ALA A 217 -10.66 18.86 -18.94
CA ALA A 217 -11.23 18.56 -20.25
C ALA A 217 -11.14 19.75 -21.23
N GLN A 218 -11.37 20.99 -20.78
CA GLN A 218 -11.17 22.19 -21.61
C GLN A 218 -9.69 22.37 -22.00
N ARG A 219 -8.76 22.07 -21.08
CA ARG A 219 -7.31 22.14 -21.31
C ARG A 219 -6.86 21.14 -22.39
N GLU A 220 -7.41 19.93 -22.41
CA GLU A 220 -7.15 18.94 -23.46
C GLU A 220 -7.74 19.33 -24.82
N ILE A 221 -9.01 19.73 -24.86
CA ILE A 221 -9.68 20.20 -26.08
C ILE A 221 -8.91 21.38 -26.70
N LYS A 222 -8.45 22.33 -25.88
CA LYS A 222 -7.64 23.46 -26.35
C LYS A 222 -6.32 23.00 -26.99
N LYS A 223 -5.58 22.09 -26.35
CA LYS A 223 -4.31 21.54 -26.89
C LYS A 223 -4.50 20.87 -28.25
N GLU A 224 -5.55 20.09 -28.44
CA GLU A 224 -5.82 19.41 -29.72
C GLU A 224 -6.25 20.40 -30.81
N ILE A 225 -7.00 21.46 -30.47
CA ILE A 225 -7.32 22.56 -31.40
C ILE A 225 -6.04 23.31 -31.81
N GLU A 226 -5.16 23.64 -30.87
CA GLU A 226 -3.89 24.32 -31.15
C GLU A 226 -2.99 23.45 -32.04
N ARG A 227 -2.86 22.14 -31.74
CA ARG A 227 -2.12 21.18 -32.58
C ARG A 227 -2.65 21.14 -34.02
N ARG A 228 -3.98 21.07 -34.20
CA ARG A 228 -4.60 21.09 -35.54
C ARG A 228 -4.39 22.42 -36.26
N LYS A 229 -4.47 23.55 -35.54
CA LYS A 229 -4.23 24.88 -36.10
C LYS A 229 -2.79 25.00 -36.61
N THR A 230 -1.79 24.71 -35.78
CA THR A 230 -0.37 24.80 -36.16
C THR A 230 -0.02 23.82 -37.30
N GLY A 231 -0.58 22.61 -37.28
CA GLY A 231 -0.40 21.65 -38.38
C GLY A 231 -0.96 22.15 -39.72
N LYS A 232 -2.13 22.81 -39.71
CA LYS A 232 -2.69 23.45 -40.92
C LYS A 232 -1.85 24.66 -41.34
N GLU A 233 -1.47 25.51 -40.40
CA GLU A 233 -0.68 26.72 -40.64
C GLU A 233 0.70 26.40 -41.25
N MET A 234 1.33 25.30 -40.84
CA MET A 234 2.55 24.77 -41.46
C MET A 234 2.33 24.29 -42.91
N LEU A 235 1.20 23.64 -43.21
CA LEU A 235 0.88 23.20 -44.57
C LEU A 235 0.53 24.38 -45.50
N ASP A 236 -0.23 25.36 -45.00
CA ASP A 236 -0.58 26.58 -45.75
C ASP A 236 0.65 27.49 -45.94
N TYR A 237 1.61 27.50 -45.00
CA TYR A 237 2.92 28.17 -45.17
C TYR A 237 3.79 27.45 -46.20
N LYS A 238 3.88 26.12 -46.13
CA LYS A 238 4.67 25.33 -47.09
C LYS A 238 4.15 25.49 -48.52
N ARG A 239 2.83 25.50 -48.74
CA ARG A 239 2.27 25.72 -50.10
C ARG A 239 2.69 27.06 -50.68
N LYS A 240 2.70 28.14 -49.88
CA LYS A 240 3.13 29.47 -50.35
C LYS A 240 4.60 29.49 -50.76
N GLN A 241 5.46 28.77 -50.04
CA GLN A 241 6.87 28.54 -50.41
C GLN A 241 7.05 27.64 -51.66
N GLU A 242 5.98 27.04 -52.18
CA GLU A 242 5.96 26.25 -53.42
C GLU A 242 5.20 26.99 -54.55
N GLU A 243 4.68 28.20 -54.29
CA GLU A 243 3.96 29.09 -55.23
C GLU A 243 4.72 30.41 -55.52
N GLU A 244 5.93 30.60 -54.97
CA GLU A 244 6.83 31.77 -55.12
C GLU A 244 8.16 31.40 -55.81
#